data_AF-A0A7C6BA06-F1
#
_entry.id   AF-A0A7C6BA06-F1
#
_cell.length_a   1.000
_cell.length_b   1.000
_cell.length_c   1.000
_cell.angle_alpha   90.00
_cell.angle_beta   90.00
_cell.angle_gamma   90.00
#
_symmetry.space_group_name_H-M   'P 1'
#
loop_
_entity.id
_entity.type
_entity.pdbx_description
1 polymer ?
#
loop_
_entity_poly.entity_id
_entity_poly.type
_entity_poly.pdbx_seq_one_letter_code
_entity_poly.pdbx_strand_id
1 'polypeptide(L)'
;MEGKLMVSYSLICENDTYLEVSLNEILENEKVVKLLKSEFLKGIRNLELEASTQDAKIIFSTQKEIYTFEAEKKDFADLVELAEEDAKARKLFKKGCDAVKILDFVTL
;
A
#
# COMPACT_ATOMS: atom_id res chain seq x y z
N MET A 1 -28.61 -20.63 -3.71
CA MET A 1 -27.23 -20.12 -3.70
C MET A 1 -27.03 -19.27 -4.95
N GLU A 2 -27.90 -18.29 -5.16
CA GLU A 2 -27.79 -17.28 -6.21
C GLU A 2 -28.04 -15.94 -5.54
N GLY A 3 -27.18 -14.96 -5.75
CA GLY A 3 -27.37 -13.61 -5.23
C GLY A 3 -26.58 -13.26 -3.98
N LYS A 4 -25.45 -13.93 -3.71
CA LYS A 4 -24.46 -13.47 -2.73
C LYS A 4 -23.23 -12.88 -3.43
N LEU A 5 -22.58 -11.95 -2.76
CA LEU A 5 -21.35 -11.29 -3.16
C LEU A 5 -20.32 -11.51 -2.06
N MET A 6 -19.10 -11.89 -2.42
CA MET A 6 -17.95 -11.76 -1.55
C MET A 6 -17.32 -10.40 -1.82
N VAL A 7 -17.25 -9.55 -0.81
CA VAL A 7 -16.77 -8.17 -0.92
C VAL A 7 -15.44 -8.05 -0.19
N SER A 8 -14.46 -7.46 -0.85
CA SER A 8 -13.12 -7.18 -0.31
C SER A 8 -12.97 -5.69 -0.04
N TYR A 9 -12.52 -5.34 1.16
CA TYR A 9 -12.31 -3.95 1.57
C TYR A 9 -11.00 -3.78 2.35
N SER A 10 -10.52 -2.55 2.41
CA SER A 10 -9.39 -2.15 3.27
C SER A 10 -9.74 -0.93 4.09
N LEU A 11 -9.04 -0.72 5.20
CA LEU A 11 -9.18 0.51 5.98
C LEU A 11 -8.46 1.67 5.29
N ILE A 12 -9.05 2.85 5.40
CA ILE A 12 -8.43 4.12 5.07
C ILE A 12 -7.97 4.73 6.39
N CYS A 13 -6.67 4.94 6.50
CA CYS A 13 -6.04 5.55 7.66
C CYS A 13 -5.39 6.88 7.26
N GLU A 14 -5.45 7.87 8.14
CA GLU A 14 -4.84 9.20 7.96
C GLU A 14 -3.32 9.12 7.73
N ASN A 15 -2.68 8.07 8.27
CA ASN A 15 -1.25 7.83 8.14
C ASN A 15 -0.88 6.92 6.95
N ASP A 16 -1.83 6.59 6.07
CA ASP A 16 -1.52 5.86 4.84
C ASP A 16 -0.54 6.67 4.00
N THR A 17 0.66 6.13 3.83
CA THR A 17 1.74 6.81 3.12
C THR A 17 1.93 6.16 1.77
N TYR A 18 2.03 6.99 0.74
CA TYR A 18 2.53 6.62 -0.56
C TYR A 18 3.59 7.65 -0.95
N LEU A 19 4.81 7.18 -1.19
CA LEU A 19 5.90 8.00 -1.69
C LEU A 19 6.60 7.24 -2.80
N GLU A 20 6.69 7.87 -3.95
CA GLU A 20 7.49 7.41 -5.07
C GLU A 20 8.75 8.27 -5.13
N VAL A 21 9.92 7.62 -5.20
CA VAL A 21 11.21 8.29 -5.35
C VAL A 21 11.95 7.65 -6.50
N SER A 22 12.45 8.46 -7.42
CA SER A 22 13.29 7.97 -8.51
C SER A 22 14.66 7.52 -7.97
N LEU A 23 15.28 6.57 -8.66
CA LEU A 23 16.63 6.12 -8.30
C LEU A 23 17.64 7.28 -8.37
N ASN A 24 17.45 8.23 -9.29
CA ASN A 24 18.31 9.42 -9.40
C ASN A 24 18.23 10.30 -8.16
N GLU A 25 17.02 10.59 -7.65
CA GLU A 25 16.84 11.36 -6.40
C GLU A 25 17.51 10.68 -5.19
N ILE A 26 17.55 9.34 -5.19
CA ILE A 26 18.23 8.57 -4.15
C ILE A 26 19.75 8.69 -4.29
N LEU A 27 20.28 8.67 -5.51
CA LEU A 27 21.71 8.79 -5.80
C LEU A 27 22.23 10.22 -5.66
N GLU A 28 21.38 11.25 -5.67
CA GLU A 28 21.74 12.61 -5.27
C GLU A 28 21.97 12.73 -3.75
N ASN A 29 21.47 11.78 -2.95
CA ASN A 29 21.65 11.81 -1.51
C ASN A 29 23.03 11.31 -1.09
N GLU A 30 23.86 12.24 -0.60
CA GLU A 30 25.24 11.95 -0.17
C GLU A 30 25.34 10.85 0.90
N LYS A 31 24.37 10.75 1.82
CA LYS A 31 24.37 9.70 2.85
C LYS A 31 24.16 8.33 2.23
N VAL A 32 23.24 8.21 1.29
CA VAL A 32 22.95 6.95 0.58
C VAL A 32 24.15 6.55 -0.27
N VAL A 33 24.73 7.49 -1.02
CA VAL A 33 25.93 7.26 -1.84
C VAL A 33 27.10 6.79 -0.98
N LYS A 34 27.35 7.43 0.17
CA LYS A 34 28.39 7.00 1.11
C LYS A 34 28.13 5.60 1.64
N LEU A 35 26.89 5.26 1.99
CA LEU A 35 26.51 3.94 2.47
C LEU A 35 26.77 2.87 1.40
N LEU A 36 26.32 3.12 0.16
CA LEU A 36 26.54 2.22 -0.98
C LEU A 36 28.03 2.00 -1.25
N LYS A 37 28.82 3.09 -1.29
CA LYS A 37 30.28 2.99 -1.47
C LYS A 37 30.93 2.22 -0.32
N SER A 38 30.49 2.46 0.91
CA SER A 38 31.05 1.80 2.09
C SER A 38 30.71 0.32 2.17
N GLU A 39 29.57 -0.12 1.62
CA GLU A 39 29.19 -1.54 1.63
C GLU A 39 29.77 -2.31 0.44
N PHE A 40 29.65 -1.77 -0.78
CA PHE A 40 29.96 -2.52 -1.99
C PHE A 40 31.35 -2.23 -2.57
N LEU A 41 32.01 -1.15 -2.15
CA LEU A 41 33.22 -0.64 -2.82
C LEU A 41 34.37 -0.34 -1.82
N LYS A 42 34.48 -1.13 -0.74
CA LYS A 42 35.54 -0.97 0.27
C LYS A 42 36.94 -1.03 -0.36
N GLY A 43 37.75 0.00 -0.11
CA GLY A 43 39.17 0.04 -0.48
C GLY A 43 39.49 0.54 -1.88
N ILE A 44 38.47 0.92 -2.67
CA ILE A 44 38.66 1.39 -4.05
C ILE A 44 38.58 2.93 -4.10
N ARG A 45 39.49 3.58 -4.83
CA ARG A 45 39.55 5.04 -5.02
C ARG A 45 39.04 5.41 -6.42
N ASN A 46 38.54 6.64 -6.58
CA ASN A 46 38.08 7.21 -7.86
C ASN A 46 36.91 6.43 -8.51
N LEU A 47 35.80 6.31 -7.78
CA LEU A 47 34.59 5.61 -8.26
C LEU A 47 33.43 6.57 -8.49
N GLU A 48 32.80 6.38 -9.63
CA GLU A 48 31.56 7.01 -10.05
C GLU A 48 30.41 5.99 -9.90
N LEU A 49 29.26 6.46 -9.42
CA LEU A 49 28.05 5.65 -9.32
C LEU A 49 27.12 6.12 -10.42
N GLU A 50 26.73 5.22 -11.31
CA GLU A 50 25.79 5.50 -12.39
C GLU A 50 24.63 4.51 -12.32
N ALA A 51 23.41 5.02 -12.47
CA ALA A 51 22.22 4.19 -12.68
C ALA A 51 21.96 4.06 -14.19
N SER A 52 21.89 2.83 -14.68
CA SER A 52 21.68 2.54 -16.11
C SER A 52 20.23 2.68 -16.58
N THR A 53 19.27 2.76 -15.65
CA THR A 53 17.84 2.81 -15.96
C THR A 53 17.23 4.10 -15.42
N GLN A 54 16.84 4.99 -16.33
CA GLN A 54 16.24 6.28 -15.99
C GLN A 54 14.85 6.15 -15.34
N ASP A 55 14.18 5.00 -15.52
CA ASP A 55 12.83 4.75 -15.03
C ASP A 55 12.76 3.92 -13.73
N ALA A 56 13.90 3.61 -13.10
CA ALA A 56 13.90 2.86 -11.85
C ALA A 56 13.29 3.71 -10.72
N LYS A 57 12.21 3.22 -10.13
CA LYS A 57 11.45 3.89 -9.06
C LYS A 57 11.41 3.03 -7.81
N ILE A 58 11.58 3.64 -6.65
CA ILE A 58 11.35 3.03 -5.34
C ILE A 58 10.03 3.57 -4.80
N ILE A 59 9.10 2.66 -4.49
CA ILE A 59 7.79 2.99 -3.96
C ILE A 59 7.74 2.58 -2.48
N PHE A 60 7.54 3.56 -1.62
CA PHE A 60 7.17 3.36 -0.22
C PHE A 60 5.65 3.43 -0.12
N SER A 61 5.01 2.33 0.24
CA SER A 61 3.56 2.29 0.41
C SER A 61 3.21 1.54 1.69
N THR A 62 2.25 2.06 2.45
CA THR A 62 1.67 1.32 3.57
C THR A 62 1.05 0.02 3.04
N GLN A 63 1.47 -1.13 3.58
CA GLN A 63 0.81 -2.40 3.29
C GLN A 63 -0.53 -2.44 4.01
N LYS A 64 -1.62 -2.51 3.22
CA LYS A 64 -2.98 -2.57 3.74
C LYS A 64 -3.42 -4.01 3.90
N GLU A 65 -4.02 -4.31 5.04
CA GLU A 65 -4.72 -5.57 5.23
C GLU A 65 -6.04 -5.53 4.46
N ILE A 66 -6.36 -6.65 3.79
CA ILE A 66 -7.58 -6.81 3.01
C ILE A 66 -8.51 -7.70 3.82
N TYR A 67 -9.71 -7.20 4.09
CA TYR A 67 -10.76 -7.90 4.80
C TYR A 67 -11.86 -8.29 3.84
N THR A 68 -12.55 -9.39 4.13
CA THR A 68 -13.66 -9.88 3.31
C THR A 68 -14.90 -10.16 4.15
N PHE A 69 -16.06 -9.93 3.54
CA PHE A 69 -17.36 -10.29 4.09
C PHE A 69 -18.33 -10.70 2.98
N GLU A 70 -19.40 -11.40 3.36
CA GLU A 70 -20.49 -11.76 2.44
C GLU A 70 -21.60 -10.70 2.50
N ALA A 71 -22.05 -10.24 1.34
CA ALA A 71 -23.21 -9.37 1.18
C ALA A 71 -24.25 -10.02 0.25
N GLU A 72 -25.51 -9.60 0.31
CA GLU A 72 -26.48 -9.98 -0.72
C GLU A 72 -26.36 -9.05 -1.94
N LYS A 73 -26.65 -9.59 -3.13
CA LYS A 73 -26.58 -8.85 -4.40
C LYS A 73 -27.54 -7.67 -4.45
N LYS A 74 -28.66 -7.75 -3.71
CA LYS A 74 -29.64 -6.66 -3.62
C LYS A 74 -29.09 -5.45 -2.85
N ASP A 75 -28.14 -5.68 -1.95
CA ASP A 75 -27.53 -4.66 -1.08
C ASP A 75 -26.26 -4.05 -1.74
N PHE A 76 -26.14 -4.17 -3.07
CA PHE A 76 -25.00 -3.66 -3.82
C PHE A 76 -24.79 -2.14 -3.65
N ALA A 77 -25.88 -1.40 -3.48
CA ALA A 77 -25.82 0.04 -3.25
C ALA A 77 -25.20 0.39 -1.88
N ASP A 78 -25.28 -0.54 -0.92
CA ASP A 78 -24.98 -0.31 0.50
C ASP A 78 -23.67 -0.99 0.93
N LEU A 79 -22.86 -1.51 -0.02
CA LEU A 79 -21.64 -2.27 0.28
C LEU A 79 -20.63 -1.51 1.16
N VAL A 80 -20.55 -0.18 1.00
CA VAL A 80 -19.67 0.65 1.82
C VAL A 80 -20.15 0.66 3.27
N GLU A 81 -21.45 0.90 3.49
CA GLU A 81 -22.04 0.92 4.83
C GLU A 81 -21.92 -0.45 5.50
N LEU A 82 -22.22 -1.53 4.76
CA LEU A 82 -22.06 -2.90 5.25
C LEU A 82 -20.60 -3.23 5.59
N ALA A 83 -19.64 -2.74 4.81
CA ALA A 83 -18.21 -2.91 5.10
C ALA A 83 -17.79 -2.14 6.35
N GLU A 84 -18.32 -0.94 6.58
CA GLU A 84 -18.07 -0.17 7.81
C GLU A 84 -18.68 -0.85 9.04
N GLU A 85 -19.88 -1.42 8.90
CA GLU A 85 -20.54 -2.20 9.95
C GLU A 85 -19.75 -3.46 10.29
N ASP A 86 -19.30 -4.23 9.30
CA ASP A 86 -18.43 -5.39 9.48
C ASP A 86 -17.11 -4.98 10.17
N ALA A 87 -16.49 -3.89 9.72
CA ALA A 87 -15.27 -3.36 10.32
C ALA A 87 -15.46 -2.91 11.78
N LYS A 88 -16.60 -2.28 12.11
CA LYS A 88 -16.98 -1.92 13.50
C LYS A 88 -17.21 -3.17 14.34
N ALA A 89 -17.96 -4.14 13.83
CA ALA A 89 -18.28 -5.40 14.52
C ALA A 89 -17.01 -6.19 14.84
N ARG A 90 -16.04 -6.21 13.92
CA ARG A 90 -14.73 -6.85 14.08
C ARG A 90 -13.70 -5.99 14.83
N LYS A 91 -14.04 -4.76 15.21
CA LYS A 91 -13.16 -3.79 15.90
C LYS A 91 -11.87 -3.50 15.14
N LEU A 92 -11.95 -3.36 13.81
CA LEU A 92 -10.79 -3.14 12.95
C LEU A 92 -10.31 -1.69 12.95
N PHE A 93 -11.19 -0.73 13.25
CA PHE A 93 -10.85 0.68 13.32
C PHE A 93 -9.85 0.95 14.47
N LYS A 94 -8.62 1.30 14.08
CA LYS A 94 -7.56 1.77 14.98
C LYS A 94 -7.52 3.29 14.96
N LYS A 95 -6.79 3.91 15.88
CA LYS A 95 -6.66 5.37 15.97
C LYS A 95 -6.18 5.96 14.63
N GLY A 96 -6.97 6.87 14.05
CA GLY A 96 -6.70 7.51 12.77
C GLY A 96 -7.10 6.67 11.55
N CYS A 97 -7.92 5.62 11.73
CA CYS A 97 -8.56 4.89 10.64
C CYS A 97 -10.07 4.97 10.86
N ASP A 98 -10.78 5.69 9.98
CA ASP A 98 -12.18 6.04 10.22
C ASP A 98 -13.10 5.70 9.03
N ALA A 99 -12.53 5.23 7.92
CA ALA A 99 -13.29 4.88 6.72
C ALA A 99 -12.80 3.56 6.10
N VAL A 100 -13.63 2.98 5.25
CA VAL A 100 -13.31 1.78 4.46
C VAL A 100 -13.25 2.13 2.98
N LYS A 101 -12.44 1.38 2.23
CA LYS A 101 -12.39 1.41 0.77
C LYS A 101 -12.72 0.02 0.25
N ILE A 102 -13.79 -0.09 -0.55
CA ILE A 102 -14.07 -1.30 -1.32
C ILE A 102 -12.98 -1.46 -2.38
N LEU A 103 -12.38 -2.64 -2.43
CA LEU A 103 -11.32 -2.98 -3.38
C LEU A 103 -11.87 -3.82 -4.53
N ASP A 104 -12.71 -4.80 -4.21
CA ASP A 104 -13.27 -5.72 -5.19
C ASP A 104 -14.54 -6.39 -4.65
N PHE A 105 -15.35 -6.97 -5.54
CA PHE A 105 -16.44 -7.86 -5.18
C PHE A 105 -16.64 -8.95 -6.24
N VAL A 106 -16.87 -10.18 -5.78
CA VAL A 106 -17.05 -11.35 -6.65
C VAL A 106 -18.40 -11.98 -6.33
N THR A 107 -19.17 -12.32 -7.36
CA THR A 107 -20.43 -13.06 -7.16
C THR A 107 -20.14 -14.51 -6.82
N LEU A 108 -20.81 -15.03 -5.79
CA LEU A 108 -20.72 -16.42 -5.33
C LEU A 108 -21.80 -17.30 -5.96
#